data_AF-A0A7L4HH74-F1
#
_entry.id   AF-A0A7L4HH74-F1
#
_cell.length_a   1.000
_cell.length_b   1.000
_cell.length_c   1.000
_cell.angle_alpha   90.00
_cell.angle_beta   90.00
_cell.angle_gamma   90.00
#
_symmetry.space_group_name_H-M   'P 1'
#
loop_
_entity.id
_entity.type
_entity.pdbx_description
1 polymer ?
#
loop_
_entity_poly.entity_id
_entity_poly.type
_entity_poly.pdbx_seq_one_letter_code
_entity_poly.pdbx_strand_id
1 'polypeptide(L)'
;SGHRLNITAENDCRRLHCSLRDLSSLLQAVGRLAEYFIGDVFAARFNDALTVVERLVKVTLYGSQIKLYNIETAVPSVLKPDLIDVHAQSLAALQAYAHWLAQFYSEVHRQNPEQFISLVSTALEAITPLINSKVQEKLLLSACHLLVSLATTVRPVFLISIPAVQKVFNRITDTSAQRLPDKAQVLVCRALSNVLLLPWPNLPETEQQWAVRSTNHASLISALTREYRQLKSNAILPQRKVQLEDTKVIIHQTLSVLEDIVESISGESTKSRQICYQSLQESVQVSLALFPAFIHQSDVTDEMLSFFLTLFQGLRVQMGVPFTEQIIQTFLNMFTREQLAESILHEGSTGCRVVEKFLKILQVVVQEPGQVFKPFLPSVISLCMEQVYPIIAERSSPDVKAELFELLFRVLHHNWRYFFKSSVLASVQRGVAEEQMENEAQFSAIMQAFGQSFLQPDIHLFKQNLFYLETLNTKQKLYHKKIFRTTMLFQFVNVLLQVLVHKSHDLLQEEIGIATYNMASVDFDGFYSAFLPEFLASCDGVDSNQKNVLGRNFKMDRDLPSFTQNVHRLVNDLRYYRLCNDSLPPGTVKL
;
A
#
# COMPACT_ATOMS: atom_id res chain seq x y z
N SER A 1 39.30 26.32 1.31
CA SER A 1 39.92 26.53 2.63
C SER A 1 38.99 25.98 3.69
N GLY A 2 39.37 24.87 4.35
CA GLY A 2 38.58 24.26 5.42
C GLY A 2 38.60 25.14 6.67
N HIS A 3 37.48 25.21 7.39
CA HIS A 3 37.43 25.87 8.70
C HIS A 3 37.91 24.85 9.73
N ARG A 4 38.98 25.15 10.46
CA ARG A 4 39.51 24.29 11.52
C ARG A 4 39.01 24.75 12.88
N LEU A 5 38.53 23.82 13.69
CA LEU A 5 38.11 24.08 15.06
C LEU A 5 39.36 24.35 15.92
N ASN A 6 39.37 25.48 16.62
CA ASN A 6 40.48 25.87 17.50
C ASN A 6 40.51 25.10 18.84
N ILE A 7 39.47 24.29 19.12
CA ILE A 7 39.38 23.46 20.32
C ILE A 7 40.09 22.13 20.04
N THR A 8 41.25 21.96 20.67
CA THR A 8 42.14 20.80 20.46
C THR A 8 42.49 20.04 21.75
N ALA A 9 42.30 20.66 22.92
CA ALA A 9 42.56 20.02 24.20
C ALA A 9 41.49 18.96 24.53
N GLU A 10 41.91 17.79 25.01
CA GLU A 10 41.04 16.62 25.24
C GLU A 10 39.82 16.94 26.14
N ASN A 11 40.06 17.63 27.26
CA ASN A 11 38.98 18.02 28.18
C ASN A 11 37.97 18.98 27.54
N ASP A 12 38.43 19.90 26.69
CA ASP A 12 37.56 20.85 26.00
C ASP A 12 36.81 20.18 24.86
N CYS A 13 37.43 19.24 24.14
CA CYS A 13 36.75 18.39 23.17
C CYS A 13 35.65 17.55 23.84
N ARG A 14 35.90 16.98 25.02
CA ARG A 14 34.89 16.23 25.78
C ARG A 14 33.73 17.11 26.24
N ARG A 15 34.00 18.31 26.73
CA ARG A 15 32.95 19.28 27.10
C ARG A 15 32.11 19.66 25.89
N LEU A 16 32.75 19.97 24.75
CA LEU A 16 32.07 20.29 23.51
C LEU A 16 31.19 19.13 23.01
N HIS A 17 31.70 17.89 23.06
CA HIS A 17 30.93 16.69 22.74
C HIS A 17 29.62 16.62 23.54
N CYS A 18 29.70 16.76 24.87
CA CYS A 18 28.51 16.76 25.73
C CYS A 18 27.55 17.91 25.37
N SER A 19 28.05 19.14 25.22
CA SER A 19 27.22 20.30 24.89
C SER A 19 26.53 20.19 23.52
N LEU A 20 27.19 19.63 22.51
CA LEU A 20 26.59 19.40 21.20
C LEU A 20 25.48 18.34 21.26
N ARG A 21 25.68 17.28 22.05
CA ARG A 21 24.64 16.26 22.28
C ARG A 21 23.44 16.83 23.05
N ASP A 22 23.68 17.61 24.10
CA ASP A 22 22.62 18.27 24.86
C ASP A 22 21.83 19.24 23.96
N LEU A 23 22.52 20.01 23.12
CA LEU A 23 21.89 20.90 22.15
C LEU A 23 21.05 20.13 21.12
N SER A 24 21.56 19.00 20.61
CA SER A 24 20.82 18.12 19.71
C SER A 24 19.53 17.59 20.34
N SER A 25 19.59 17.14 21.61
CA SER A 25 18.41 16.73 22.38
C SER A 25 17.45 17.88 22.66
N LEU A 26 17.95 19.07 22.95
CA LEU A 26 17.14 20.26 23.14
C LEU A 26 16.39 20.67 21.86
N LEU A 27 17.05 20.61 20.70
CA LEU A 27 16.43 20.88 19.40
C LEU A 27 15.29 19.90 19.11
N GLN A 28 15.46 18.61 19.44
CA GLN A 28 14.38 17.63 19.35
C GLN A 28 13.19 17.98 20.26
N ALA A 29 13.48 18.36 21.51
CA ALA A 29 12.44 18.78 22.44
C ALA A 29 11.69 20.01 21.92
N VAL A 30 12.40 21.00 21.39
CA VAL A 30 11.81 22.19 20.76
C VAL A 30 10.93 21.81 19.57
N GLY A 31 11.39 20.89 18.69
CA GLY A 31 10.57 20.40 17.58
C GLY A 31 9.25 19.77 18.04
N ARG A 32 9.26 18.98 19.12
CA ARG A 32 8.05 18.38 19.70
C ARG A 32 7.08 19.39 20.29
N LEU A 33 7.53 20.61 20.60
CA LEU A 33 6.64 21.66 21.09
C LEU A 33 5.73 22.24 19.99
N ALA A 34 6.01 21.97 18.70
CA ALA A 34 5.28 22.55 17.58
C ALA A 34 3.75 22.34 17.66
N GLU A 35 3.30 21.17 18.13
CA GLU A 35 1.87 20.85 18.27
C GLU A 35 1.15 21.73 19.30
N TYR A 36 1.88 22.30 20.27
CA TYR A 36 1.31 23.20 21.29
C TYR A 36 1.18 24.66 20.84
N PHE A 37 1.53 24.96 19.59
CA PHE A 37 1.46 26.28 18.99
C PHE A 37 0.43 26.41 17.86
N ILE A 38 -0.29 25.33 17.52
CA ILE A 38 -1.27 25.30 16.43
C ILE A 38 -2.71 25.20 16.95
N GLY A 39 -3.69 25.47 16.09
CA GLY A 39 -5.11 25.34 16.40
C GLY A 39 -5.62 26.50 17.26
N ASP A 40 -6.49 26.23 18.23
CA ASP A 40 -7.14 27.27 19.03
C ASP A 40 -6.16 28.13 19.84
N VAL A 41 -4.98 27.61 20.15
CA VAL A 41 -3.92 28.31 20.90
C VAL A 41 -2.99 29.14 20.01
N PHE A 42 -3.14 29.07 18.68
CA PHE A 42 -2.25 29.72 17.71
C PHE A 42 -2.11 31.23 17.97
N ALA A 43 -3.23 31.95 18.00
CA ALA A 43 -3.23 33.40 18.21
C ALA A 43 -2.65 33.80 19.57
N ALA A 44 -2.94 33.03 20.63
CA ALA A 44 -2.48 33.32 21.98
C ALA A 44 -0.97 33.12 22.16
N ARG A 45 -0.36 32.20 21.41
CA ARG A 45 1.06 31.84 21.52
C ARG A 45 1.88 32.18 20.27
N PHE A 46 1.33 33.03 19.39
CA PHE A 46 1.93 33.36 18.11
C PHE A 46 3.36 33.90 18.26
N ASN A 47 3.55 34.89 19.14
CA ASN A 47 4.86 35.53 19.33
C ASN A 47 5.91 34.59 19.91
N ASP A 48 5.51 33.66 20.79
CA ASP A 48 6.40 32.66 21.37
C ASP A 48 6.88 31.69 20.28
N ALA A 49 5.93 31.16 19.49
CA ALA A 49 6.24 30.27 18.37
C ALA A 49 7.10 30.96 17.31
N LEU A 50 6.76 32.20 16.94
CA LEU A 50 7.51 33.00 15.99
C LEU A 50 8.96 33.18 16.45
N THR A 51 9.18 33.50 17.73
CA THR A 51 10.52 33.62 18.30
C THR A 51 11.31 32.32 18.18
N VAL A 52 10.68 31.18 18.48
CA VAL A 52 11.30 29.86 18.35
C VAL A 52 11.69 29.59 16.90
N VAL A 53 10.77 29.78 15.96
CA VAL A 53 10.99 29.53 14.53
C VAL A 53 12.07 30.44 13.97
N GLU A 54 12.08 31.73 14.29
CA GLU A 54 13.14 32.66 13.87
C GLU A 54 14.53 32.21 14.36
N ARG A 55 14.61 31.67 15.59
CA ARG A 55 15.86 31.14 16.14
C ARG A 55 16.28 29.85 15.44
N LEU A 56 15.34 28.94 15.17
CA LEU A 56 15.61 27.72 14.41
C LEU A 56 16.14 28.04 13.00
N VAL A 57 15.51 28.97 12.29
CA VAL A 57 15.97 29.44 10.96
C VAL A 57 17.37 30.04 11.01
N LYS A 58 17.69 30.84 12.05
CA LYS A 58 19.04 31.39 12.23
C LYS A 58 20.08 30.28 12.47
N VAL A 59 19.75 29.28 13.29
CA VAL A 59 20.65 28.16 13.60
C VAL A 59 20.89 27.29 12.37
N THR A 60 19.86 26.98 11.58
CA THR A 60 19.99 26.20 10.34
C THR A 60 20.80 26.97 9.30
N LEU A 61 20.51 28.27 9.10
CA LEU A 61 21.26 29.11 8.18
C LEU A 61 22.75 29.18 8.56
N TYR A 62 23.04 29.44 9.84
CA TYR A 62 24.41 29.47 10.35
C TYR A 62 25.13 28.16 10.08
N GLY A 63 24.46 27.03 10.34
CA GLY A 63 25.02 25.70 10.10
C GLY A 63 25.44 25.46 8.66
N SER A 64 24.63 25.93 7.72
CA SER A 64 24.87 25.85 6.29
C SER A 64 25.94 26.82 5.78
N GLN A 65 25.93 28.06 6.24
CA GLN A 65 26.90 29.09 5.83
C GLN A 65 28.33 28.73 6.26
N ILE A 66 28.49 28.29 7.50
CA ILE A 66 29.78 27.88 8.05
C ILE A 66 30.17 26.47 7.59
N LYS A 67 29.23 25.71 7.01
CA LYS A 67 29.39 24.30 6.66
C LYS A 67 29.86 23.50 7.88
N LEU A 68 29.09 23.55 8.98
CA LEU A 68 29.41 22.87 10.26
C LEU A 68 29.87 21.42 10.07
N TYR A 69 29.24 20.71 9.14
CA TYR A 69 29.51 19.31 8.79
C TYR A 69 30.90 19.05 8.15
N ASN A 70 31.57 20.11 7.68
CA ASN A 70 32.88 20.07 7.03
C ASN A 70 33.99 20.72 7.87
N ILE A 71 33.70 21.11 9.12
CA ILE A 71 34.72 21.65 10.03
C ILE A 71 35.73 20.55 10.37
N GLU A 72 37.02 20.88 10.25
CA GLU A 72 38.11 20.01 10.70
C GLU A 72 38.21 20.07 12.23
N THR A 73 38.14 18.91 12.90
CA THR A 73 38.18 18.82 14.37
C THR A 73 39.37 17.98 14.82
N ALA A 74 39.82 18.18 16.07
CA ALA A 74 40.91 17.41 16.66
C ALA A 74 40.55 15.93 16.90
N VAL A 75 39.25 15.63 17.10
CA VAL A 75 38.71 14.28 17.29
C VAL A 75 37.55 14.03 16.31
N PRO A 76 37.85 13.78 15.01
CA PRO A 76 36.82 13.67 13.97
C PRO A 76 35.82 12.54 14.18
N SER A 77 36.23 11.42 14.78
CA SER A 77 35.36 10.28 15.05
C SER A 77 34.23 10.58 16.04
N VAL A 78 34.37 11.63 16.85
CA VAL A 78 33.40 12.00 17.90
C VAL A 78 32.68 13.29 17.53
N LEU A 79 33.43 14.38 17.33
CA LEU A 79 32.85 15.72 17.18
C LEU A 79 32.18 15.94 15.82
N LYS A 80 32.63 15.27 14.75
CA LYS A 80 32.03 15.44 13.43
C LYS A 80 30.60 14.89 13.40
N PRO A 81 30.31 13.66 13.87
CA PRO A 81 28.93 13.20 14.08
C PRO A 81 28.07 14.16 14.91
N ASP A 82 28.59 14.70 16.02
CA ASP A 82 27.80 15.61 16.87
C ASP A 82 27.43 16.92 16.13
N LEU A 83 28.36 17.50 15.37
CA LEU A 83 28.11 18.71 14.58
C LEU A 83 27.09 18.47 13.47
N ILE A 84 27.14 17.30 12.83
CA ILE A 84 26.14 16.88 11.84
C ILE A 84 24.79 16.70 12.51
N ASP A 85 24.75 16.09 13.69
CA ASP A 85 23.53 15.82 14.44
C ASP A 85 22.85 17.10 14.89
N VAL A 86 23.58 18.07 15.45
CA VAL A 86 23.04 19.38 15.81
C VAL A 86 22.41 20.06 14.59
N HIS A 87 23.08 20.01 13.43
CA HIS A 87 22.55 20.63 12.22
C HIS A 87 21.33 19.87 11.64
N ALA A 88 21.37 18.54 11.64
CA ALA A 88 20.24 17.73 11.21
C ALA A 88 19.02 17.95 12.13
N GLN A 89 19.23 18.03 13.45
CA GLN A 89 18.16 18.28 14.40
C GLN A 89 17.60 19.70 14.33
N SER A 90 18.41 20.71 13.98
CA SER A 90 17.87 22.07 13.79
C SER A 90 16.96 22.14 12.56
N LEU A 91 17.30 21.42 11.48
CA LEU A 91 16.45 21.28 10.30
C LEU A 91 15.17 20.50 10.62
N ALA A 92 15.28 19.38 11.33
CA ALA A 92 14.13 18.56 11.73
C ALA A 92 13.20 19.31 12.70
N ALA A 93 13.75 20.06 13.65
CA ALA A 93 12.98 20.92 14.53
C ALA A 93 12.23 21.99 13.72
N LEU A 94 12.89 22.66 12.77
CA LEU A 94 12.23 23.63 11.89
C LEU A 94 11.14 22.99 11.03
N GLN A 95 11.37 21.76 10.53
CA GLN A 95 10.39 20.99 9.78
C GLN A 95 9.13 20.71 10.62
N ALA A 96 9.27 20.40 11.91
CA ALA A 96 8.13 20.13 12.79
C ALA A 96 7.15 21.33 12.88
N TYR A 97 7.65 22.55 12.70
CA TYR A 97 6.84 23.77 12.67
C TYR A 97 6.14 24.04 11.32
N ALA A 98 6.17 23.11 10.35
CA ALA A 98 5.50 23.30 9.06
C ALA A 98 3.99 23.56 9.17
N HIS A 99 3.29 22.89 10.08
CA HIS A 99 1.85 23.15 10.31
C HIS A 99 1.60 24.54 10.92
N TRP A 100 2.49 24.98 11.82
CA TRP A 100 2.44 26.34 12.36
C TRP A 100 2.69 27.38 11.27
N LEU A 101 3.69 27.15 10.40
CA LEU A 101 3.95 28.01 9.23
C LEU A 101 2.77 28.06 8.26
N ALA A 102 2.02 26.97 8.09
CA ALA A 102 0.82 26.93 7.26
C ALA A 102 -0.34 27.76 7.84
N GLN A 103 -0.54 27.68 9.17
CA GLN A 103 -1.50 28.55 9.87
C GLN A 103 -1.07 30.02 9.79
N PHE A 104 0.21 30.31 10.01
CA PHE A 104 0.77 31.65 9.86
C PHE A 104 0.54 32.19 8.44
N TYR A 105 0.84 31.42 7.39
CA TYR A 105 0.59 31.85 6.01
C TYR A 105 -0.88 32.17 5.73
N SER A 106 -1.80 31.41 6.33
CA SER A 106 -3.24 31.65 6.19
C SER A 106 -3.68 32.96 6.86
N GLU A 107 -3.05 33.33 7.98
CA GLU A 107 -3.33 34.59 8.68
C GLU A 107 -2.56 35.81 8.11
N VAL A 108 -1.40 35.59 7.47
CA VAL A 108 -0.52 36.64 6.90
C VAL A 108 -1.22 37.51 5.86
N HIS A 109 -2.22 36.97 5.14
CA HIS A 109 -3.06 37.78 4.24
C HIS A 109 -3.77 38.94 4.97
N ARG A 110 -3.88 38.89 6.31
CA ARG A 110 -4.37 39.99 7.15
C ARG A 110 -3.26 40.88 7.75
N GLN A 111 -2.04 40.38 7.96
CA GLN A 111 -0.97 41.10 8.68
C GLN A 111 0.45 40.71 8.20
N ASN A 112 1.24 41.73 7.82
CA ASN A 112 2.70 41.74 7.59
C ASN A 112 3.31 40.58 6.75
N PRO A 113 3.15 40.59 5.41
CA PRO A 113 3.65 39.53 4.52
C PRO A 113 5.18 39.41 4.44
N GLU A 114 5.91 40.49 4.72
CA GLU A 114 7.36 40.52 4.54
C GLU A 114 8.09 39.61 5.53
N GLN A 115 7.64 39.55 6.79
CA GLN A 115 8.27 38.71 7.82
C GLN A 115 8.15 37.23 7.46
N PHE A 116 6.98 36.79 7.00
CA PHE A 116 6.76 35.41 6.57
C PHE A 116 7.61 35.07 5.34
N ILE A 117 7.61 35.94 4.33
CA ILE A 117 8.44 35.76 3.12
C ILE A 117 9.91 35.65 3.49
N SER A 118 10.40 36.52 4.37
CA SER A 118 11.79 36.51 4.84
C SER A 118 12.13 35.19 5.54
N LEU A 119 11.26 34.71 6.43
CA LEU A 119 11.47 33.48 7.20
C LEU A 119 11.57 32.26 6.27
N VAL A 120 10.61 32.09 5.36
CA VAL A 120 10.60 30.98 4.39
C VAL A 120 11.79 31.07 3.43
N SER A 121 12.10 32.27 2.92
CA SER A 121 13.24 32.48 2.01
C SER A 121 14.56 32.13 2.70
N THR A 122 14.74 32.56 3.95
CA THR A 122 15.94 32.27 4.75
C THR A 122 16.07 30.76 5.04
N ALA A 123 14.97 30.07 5.34
CA ALA A 123 14.98 28.62 5.50
C ALA A 123 15.41 27.90 4.20
N LEU A 124 14.98 28.39 3.03
CA LEU A 124 15.35 27.83 1.73
C LEU A 124 16.81 28.11 1.37
N GLU A 125 17.32 29.29 1.71
CA GLU A 125 18.74 29.62 1.62
C GLU A 125 19.59 28.72 2.50
N ALA A 126 19.10 28.34 3.68
CA ALA A 126 19.78 27.39 4.56
C ALA A 126 19.88 25.99 3.93
N ILE A 127 18.82 25.46 3.30
CA ILE A 127 18.82 24.08 2.79
C ILE A 127 19.45 23.92 1.40
N THR A 128 19.41 24.95 0.55
CA THR A 128 19.94 24.88 -0.82
C THR A 128 21.39 24.37 -0.92
N PRO A 129 22.36 24.85 -0.11
CA PRO A 129 23.73 24.32 -0.17
C PRO A 129 23.86 22.88 0.36
N LEU A 130 22.88 22.39 1.11
CA LEU A 130 22.85 21.03 1.65
C LEU A 130 22.36 20.00 0.64
N ILE A 131 21.61 20.42 -0.39
CA ILE A 131 21.11 19.56 -1.47
C ILE A 131 22.24 19.31 -2.49
N ASN A 132 23.19 18.48 -2.07
CA ASN A 132 24.41 18.18 -2.82
C ASN A 132 24.93 16.78 -2.50
N SER A 133 25.37 16.05 -3.53
CA SER A 133 25.95 14.70 -3.42
C SER A 133 27.16 14.61 -2.47
N LYS A 134 27.85 15.73 -2.23
CA LYS A 134 29.02 15.81 -1.34
C LYS A 134 28.67 15.99 0.14
N VAL A 135 27.39 16.20 0.47
CA VAL A 135 26.91 16.38 1.84
C VAL A 135 26.55 15.02 2.42
N GLN A 136 26.78 14.83 3.72
CA GLN A 136 26.43 13.57 4.38
C GLN A 136 24.92 13.29 4.31
N GLU A 137 24.59 12.02 4.09
CA GLU A 137 23.22 11.57 3.81
C GLU A 137 22.20 12.04 4.85
N LYS A 138 22.51 11.91 6.15
CA LYS A 138 21.61 12.37 7.23
C LYS A 138 21.21 13.84 7.08
N LEU A 139 22.18 14.72 6.83
CA LEU A 139 21.95 16.15 6.70
C LEU A 139 21.24 16.50 5.39
N LEU A 140 21.63 15.83 4.29
CA LEU A 140 20.97 15.95 3.00
C LEU A 140 19.48 15.57 3.12
N LEU A 141 19.16 14.43 3.74
CA LEU A 141 17.78 13.99 3.93
C LEU A 141 16.98 14.95 4.81
N SER A 142 17.55 15.46 5.92
CA SER A 142 16.88 16.48 6.75
C SER A 142 16.56 17.75 5.95
N ALA A 143 17.46 18.19 5.06
CA ALA A 143 17.22 19.32 4.18
C ALA A 143 16.10 19.03 3.16
N CYS A 144 16.10 17.83 2.55
CA CYS A 144 15.05 17.40 1.63
C CYS A 144 13.69 17.31 2.31
N HIS A 145 13.61 16.77 3.53
CA HIS A 145 12.36 16.67 4.29
C HIS A 145 11.78 18.05 4.64
N LEU A 146 12.62 19.02 5.02
CA LEU A 146 12.16 20.39 5.22
C LEU A 146 11.62 21.00 3.93
N LEU A 147 12.30 20.81 2.79
CA LEU A 147 11.81 21.27 1.49
C LEU A 147 10.45 20.64 1.14
N VAL A 148 10.28 19.32 1.36
CA VAL A 148 9.01 18.62 1.17
C VAL A 148 7.93 19.23 2.05
N SER A 149 8.16 19.41 3.35
CA SER A 149 7.15 19.99 4.26
C SER A 149 6.74 21.42 3.88
N LEU A 150 7.66 22.24 3.37
CA LEU A 150 7.33 23.56 2.82
C LEU A 150 6.47 23.45 1.55
N ALA A 151 6.80 22.50 0.67
CA ALA A 151 6.10 22.27 -0.60
C ALA A 151 4.74 21.58 -0.44
N THR A 152 4.53 20.75 0.59
CA THR A 152 3.29 19.99 0.80
C THR A 152 2.35 20.63 1.80
N THR A 153 2.88 21.15 2.91
CA THR A 153 2.08 21.60 4.04
C THR A 153 1.82 23.11 3.96
N VAL A 154 2.90 23.90 3.80
CA VAL A 154 2.81 25.37 3.82
C VAL A 154 2.30 25.93 2.49
N ARG A 155 2.85 25.44 1.37
CA ARG A 155 2.44 25.78 -0.01
C ARG A 155 2.36 27.29 -0.31
N PRO A 156 3.37 28.11 0.03
CA PRO A 156 3.30 29.53 -0.27
C PRO A 156 3.42 29.78 -1.78
N VAL A 157 2.61 30.71 -2.29
CA VAL A 157 2.51 31.04 -3.73
C VAL A 157 3.86 31.44 -4.33
N PHE A 158 4.66 32.19 -3.57
CA PHE A 158 5.96 32.71 -4.01
C PHE A 158 7.10 31.67 -3.94
N LEU A 159 6.85 30.45 -3.45
CA LEU A 159 7.89 29.44 -3.19
C LEU A 159 8.75 29.16 -4.43
N ILE A 160 8.10 29.02 -5.60
CA ILE A 160 8.80 28.76 -6.86
C ILE A 160 9.67 29.94 -7.28
N SER A 161 9.30 31.17 -6.94
CA SER A 161 10.03 32.38 -7.34
C SER A 161 11.29 32.63 -6.51
N ILE A 162 11.50 31.88 -5.42
CA ILE A 162 12.65 32.06 -4.53
C ILE A 162 13.92 31.58 -5.26
N PRO A 163 14.99 32.41 -5.35
CA PRO A 163 16.22 32.04 -6.06
C PRO A 163 16.87 30.75 -5.57
N ALA A 164 16.73 30.46 -4.26
CA ALA A 164 17.17 29.22 -3.64
C ALA A 164 16.51 27.98 -4.27
N VAL A 165 15.18 28.00 -4.45
CA VAL A 165 14.42 26.92 -5.09
C VAL A 165 14.77 26.80 -6.57
N GLN A 166 14.92 27.93 -7.28
CA GLN A 166 15.34 27.93 -8.68
C GLN A 166 16.73 27.30 -8.88
N LYS A 167 17.68 27.53 -7.95
CA LYS A 167 18.98 26.86 -7.97
C LYS A 167 18.87 25.34 -7.80
N VAL A 168 17.98 24.88 -6.92
CA VAL A 168 17.73 23.44 -6.74
C VAL A 168 17.07 22.87 -8.00
N PHE A 169 16.06 23.54 -8.56
CA PHE A 169 15.39 23.14 -9.79
C PHE A 169 16.38 22.98 -10.95
N ASN A 170 17.22 23.99 -11.19
CA ASN A 170 18.23 23.96 -12.24
C ASN A 170 19.26 22.85 -12.02
N ARG A 171 19.67 22.60 -10.77
CA ARG A 171 20.59 21.50 -10.46
C ARG A 171 19.99 20.13 -10.78
N ILE A 172 18.70 19.93 -10.51
CA ILE A 172 18.02 18.65 -10.75
C ILE A 172 17.76 18.42 -12.25
N THR A 173 17.56 19.49 -13.02
CA THR A 173 17.32 19.40 -14.46
C THR A 173 18.60 19.44 -15.31
N ASP A 174 19.73 19.86 -14.73
CA ASP A 174 21.05 19.89 -15.37
C ASP A 174 21.66 18.48 -15.50
N THR A 175 22.03 18.13 -16.72
CA THR A 175 22.58 16.83 -17.12
C THR A 175 24.01 16.61 -16.65
N SER A 176 24.73 17.70 -16.43
CA SER A 176 26.13 17.70 -16.02
C SER A 176 26.28 17.63 -14.49
N ALA A 177 25.19 17.84 -13.76
CA ALA A 177 25.17 17.77 -12.32
C ALA A 177 25.31 16.32 -11.83
N GLN A 178 26.09 16.13 -10.78
CA GLN A 178 26.15 14.83 -10.12
C GLN A 178 24.81 14.51 -9.46
N ARG A 179 24.26 13.34 -9.78
CA ARG A 179 23.00 12.84 -9.21
C ARG A 179 23.08 12.74 -7.68
N LEU A 180 21.97 13.02 -7.01
CA LEU A 180 21.83 12.80 -5.57
C LEU A 180 21.64 11.30 -5.27
N PRO A 181 21.96 10.83 -4.06
CA PRO A 181 21.54 9.51 -3.59
C PRO A 181 20.04 9.29 -3.77
N ASP A 182 19.62 8.06 -4.09
CA ASP A 182 18.26 7.76 -4.58
C ASP A 182 17.15 8.33 -3.69
N LYS A 183 17.22 8.10 -2.37
CA LYS A 183 16.22 8.65 -1.41
C LYS A 183 16.13 10.18 -1.45
N ALA A 184 17.28 10.85 -1.53
CA ALA A 184 17.32 12.31 -1.58
C ALA A 184 16.81 12.83 -2.93
N GLN A 185 17.12 12.14 -4.03
CA GLN A 185 16.62 12.48 -5.37
C GLN A 185 15.09 12.40 -5.40
N VAL A 186 14.51 11.32 -4.90
CA VAL A 186 13.06 11.12 -4.81
C VAL A 186 12.40 12.26 -4.02
N LEU A 187 12.88 12.56 -2.82
CA LEU A 187 12.31 13.63 -1.98
C LEU A 187 12.40 15.02 -2.60
N VAL A 188 13.51 15.37 -3.25
CA VAL A 188 13.67 16.68 -3.91
C VAL A 188 12.73 16.78 -5.12
N CYS A 189 12.68 15.74 -5.95
CA CYS A 189 11.76 15.69 -7.09
C CYS A 189 10.30 15.79 -6.65
N ARG A 190 9.91 15.07 -5.59
CA ARG A 190 8.59 15.19 -4.96
C ARG A 190 8.29 16.63 -4.56
N ALA A 191 9.20 17.28 -3.85
CA ALA A 191 8.99 18.64 -3.40
C ALA A 191 8.81 19.61 -4.57
N LEU A 192 9.72 19.56 -5.56
CA LEU A 192 9.63 20.41 -6.76
C LEU A 192 8.35 20.16 -7.57
N SER A 193 7.94 18.89 -7.70
CA SER A 193 6.67 18.53 -8.35
C SER A 193 5.48 19.07 -7.55
N ASN A 194 5.48 18.94 -6.22
CA ASN A 194 4.39 19.42 -5.36
C ASN A 194 4.24 20.94 -5.36
N VAL A 195 5.34 21.70 -5.45
CA VAL A 195 5.27 23.15 -5.69
C VAL A 195 4.47 23.47 -6.96
N LEU A 196 4.50 22.60 -7.97
CA LEU A 196 3.84 22.79 -9.26
C LEU A 196 2.46 22.14 -9.36
N LEU A 197 2.17 21.10 -8.58
CA LEU A 197 0.92 20.33 -8.67
C LEU A 197 -0.09 20.63 -7.57
N LEU A 198 0.34 20.93 -6.34
CA LEU A 198 -0.59 21.08 -5.22
C LEU A 198 -1.27 22.45 -5.23
N PRO A 199 -2.60 22.54 -5.05
CA PRO A 199 -3.28 23.83 -5.04
C PRO A 199 -2.74 24.71 -3.90
N TRP A 200 -2.53 25.99 -4.19
CA TRP A 200 -2.19 26.97 -3.17
C TRP A 200 -3.39 27.18 -2.24
N PRO A 201 -3.18 27.17 -0.91
CA PRO A 201 -4.25 27.35 0.04
C PRO A 201 -4.81 28.77 -0.06
N ASN A 202 -6.10 28.93 0.25
CA ASN A 202 -6.80 30.21 0.34
C ASN A 202 -6.84 31.05 -0.97
N LEU A 203 -6.55 30.45 -2.13
CA LEU A 203 -6.70 31.09 -3.43
C LEU A 203 -7.78 30.42 -4.28
N PRO A 204 -8.61 31.20 -5.01
CA PRO A 204 -9.59 30.65 -5.95
C PRO A 204 -8.90 29.97 -7.14
N GLU A 205 -9.60 29.05 -7.80
CA GLU A 205 -9.09 28.28 -8.96
C GLU A 205 -8.54 29.16 -10.10
N THR A 206 -9.10 30.35 -10.29
CA THR A 206 -8.67 31.31 -11.31
C THR A 206 -7.27 31.88 -11.07
N GLU A 207 -6.81 31.89 -9.82
CA GLU A 207 -5.54 32.50 -9.39
C GLU A 207 -4.44 31.46 -9.16
N GLN A 208 -4.74 30.16 -9.32
CA GLN A 208 -3.78 29.06 -9.12
C GLN A 208 -2.67 28.99 -10.19
N GLN A 209 -2.74 29.82 -11.24
CA GLN A 209 -1.74 29.88 -12.33
C GLN A 209 -1.44 28.52 -12.99
N TRP A 210 -2.46 27.66 -13.11
CA TRP A 210 -2.31 26.29 -13.58
C TRP A 210 -1.58 26.14 -14.93
N ALA A 211 -1.75 27.08 -15.86
CA ALA A 211 -1.09 27.03 -17.16
C ALA A 211 0.44 27.09 -17.05
N VAL A 212 0.97 28.06 -16.30
CA VAL A 212 2.42 28.23 -16.10
C VAL A 212 2.98 27.03 -15.32
N ARG A 213 2.27 26.62 -14.26
CA ARG A 213 2.67 25.48 -13.43
C ARG A 213 2.70 24.17 -14.23
N SER A 214 1.73 23.97 -15.12
CA SER A 214 1.69 22.82 -16.03
C SER A 214 2.89 22.78 -16.97
N THR A 215 3.24 23.91 -17.59
CA THR A 215 4.43 24.00 -18.46
C THR A 215 5.70 23.68 -17.69
N ASN A 216 5.88 24.26 -16.50
CA ASN A 216 7.05 24.02 -15.67
C ASN A 216 7.14 22.57 -15.21
N HIS A 217 6.00 21.94 -14.90
CA HIS A 217 5.96 20.53 -14.51
C HIS A 217 6.33 19.63 -15.68
N ALA A 218 5.82 19.91 -16.89
CA ALA A 218 6.21 19.20 -18.09
C ALA A 218 7.72 19.33 -18.38
N SER A 219 8.31 20.50 -18.18
CA SER A 219 9.76 20.70 -18.32
C SER A 219 10.56 19.90 -17.28
N LEU A 220 10.10 19.87 -16.02
CA LEU A 220 10.72 19.08 -14.96
C LEU A 220 10.71 17.59 -15.31
N ILE A 221 9.54 17.03 -15.63
CA ILE A 221 9.41 15.60 -15.97
C ILE A 221 10.23 15.28 -17.22
N SER A 222 10.19 16.14 -18.25
CA SER A 222 10.99 15.96 -19.46
C SER A 222 12.49 15.87 -19.16
N ALA A 223 13.02 16.73 -18.27
CA ALA A 223 14.42 16.64 -17.87
C ALA A 223 14.73 15.35 -17.11
N LEU A 224 13.88 14.98 -16.15
CA LEU A 224 14.05 13.78 -15.32
C LEU A 224 13.99 12.47 -16.12
N THR A 225 13.18 12.42 -17.17
CA THR A 225 12.93 11.19 -17.94
C THR A 225 13.67 11.16 -19.27
N ARG A 226 14.59 12.09 -19.54
CA ARG A 226 15.27 12.19 -20.84
C ARG A 226 15.99 10.90 -21.23
N GLU A 227 16.82 10.36 -20.34
CA GLU A 227 17.57 9.12 -20.61
C GLU A 227 16.63 7.92 -20.71
N TYR A 228 15.62 7.86 -19.84
CA TYR A 228 14.59 6.83 -19.85
C TYR A 228 13.82 6.78 -21.18
N ARG A 229 13.43 7.94 -21.72
CA ARG A 229 12.71 8.04 -23.00
C ARG A 229 13.56 7.57 -24.19
N GLN A 230 14.88 7.73 -24.12
CA GLN A 230 15.81 7.25 -25.16
C GLN A 230 15.94 5.72 -25.19
N LEU A 231 15.56 5.02 -24.12
CA LEU A 231 15.59 3.55 -24.07
C LEU A 231 14.62 2.92 -25.08
N LYS A 232 13.51 3.58 -25.40
CA LYS A 232 12.50 3.07 -26.35
C LYS A 232 13.09 2.76 -27.73
N SER A 233 14.01 3.59 -28.21
CA SER A 233 14.73 3.39 -29.48
C SER A 233 15.73 2.21 -29.43
N ASN A 234 16.24 1.88 -28.25
CA ASN A 234 17.32 0.89 -28.04
C ASN A 234 16.82 -0.50 -27.64
N ALA A 235 15.54 -0.65 -27.27
CA ALA A 235 14.94 -1.91 -26.85
C ALA A 235 14.78 -2.94 -27.99
N ILE A 236 14.95 -2.53 -29.25
CA ILE A 236 14.77 -3.37 -30.45
C ILE A 236 16.05 -4.13 -30.81
N LEU A 237 17.20 -3.78 -30.23
CA LEU A 237 18.51 -4.37 -30.56
C LEU A 237 19.01 -5.33 -29.47
N PRO A 238 19.71 -6.43 -29.80
CA PRO A 238 20.34 -7.29 -28.82
C PRO A 238 21.35 -6.51 -27.97
N GLN A 239 21.06 -6.32 -26.68
CA GLN A 239 21.90 -5.53 -25.77
C GLN A 239 23.06 -6.36 -25.21
N ARG A 240 24.24 -5.76 -25.10
CA ARG A 240 25.37 -6.35 -24.36
C ARG A 240 25.06 -6.35 -22.85
N LYS A 241 25.58 -7.33 -22.10
CA LYS A 241 25.35 -7.46 -20.64
C LYS A 241 25.61 -6.16 -19.84
N VAL A 242 26.67 -5.41 -20.17
CA VAL A 242 26.99 -4.13 -19.50
C VAL A 242 25.95 -3.04 -19.82
N GLN A 243 25.50 -2.95 -21.07
CA GLN A 243 24.45 -2.00 -21.47
C GLN A 243 23.10 -2.32 -20.84
N LEU A 244 22.86 -3.61 -20.55
CA LEU A 244 21.65 -4.07 -19.87
C LEU A 244 21.62 -3.59 -18.42
N GLU A 245 22.72 -3.73 -17.67
CA GLU A 245 22.79 -3.26 -16.27
C GLU A 245 22.64 -1.73 -16.16
N ASP A 246 23.29 -0.97 -17.05
CA ASP A 246 23.10 0.49 -17.11
C ASP A 246 21.63 0.85 -17.40
N THR A 247 20.97 0.09 -18.28
CA THR A 247 19.55 0.27 -18.61
C THR A 247 18.65 0.01 -17.40
N LYS A 248 18.89 -1.07 -16.64
CA LYS A 248 18.15 -1.38 -15.42
C LYS A 248 18.23 -0.25 -14.40
N VAL A 249 19.44 0.27 -14.19
CA VAL A 249 19.67 1.38 -13.26
C VAL A 249 18.84 2.59 -13.66
N ILE A 250 18.83 2.97 -14.95
CA ILE A 250 18.02 4.08 -15.46
C ILE A 250 16.52 3.82 -15.22
N ILE A 251 16.04 2.60 -15.44
CA ILE A 251 14.63 2.24 -15.21
C ILE A 251 14.27 2.40 -13.73
N HIS A 252 14.96 1.72 -12.82
CA HIS A 252 14.69 1.81 -11.37
C HIS A 252 14.75 3.24 -10.86
N GLN A 253 15.78 3.96 -11.24
CA GLN A 253 16.01 5.32 -10.80
C GLN A 253 15.00 6.33 -11.34
N THR A 254 14.45 6.09 -12.53
CA THR A 254 13.42 6.97 -13.11
C THR A 254 12.06 6.62 -12.54
N LEU A 255 11.68 5.34 -12.56
CA LEU A 255 10.36 4.91 -12.13
C LEU A 255 10.11 5.16 -10.65
N SER A 256 11.09 4.94 -9.77
CA SER A 256 10.96 5.30 -8.34
C SER A 256 10.63 6.77 -8.11
N VAL A 257 11.19 7.68 -8.91
CA VAL A 257 10.87 9.12 -8.84
C VAL A 257 9.47 9.40 -9.36
N LEU A 258 9.07 8.80 -10.49
CA LEU A 258 7.75 9.05 -11.08
C LEU A 258 6.63 8.43 -10.24
N GLU A 259 6.87 7.25 -9.66
CA GLU A 259 5.97 6.58 -8.73
C GLU A 259 5.68 7.47 -7.53
N ASP A 260 6.74 7.96 -6.88
CA ASP A 260 6.66 8.81 -5.70
C ASP A 260 5.92 10.14 -5.99
N ILE A 261 6.14 10.74 -7.17
CA ILE A 261 5.41 11.91 -7.64
C ILE A 261 3.91 11.61 -7.75
N VAL A 262 3.54 10.50 -8.38
CA VAL A 262 2.13 10.11 -8.57
C VAL A 262 1.45 9.79 -7.25
N GLU A 263 2.12 9.05 -6.37
CA GLU A 263 1.62 8.71 -5.04
C GLU A 263 1.30 9.98 -4.24
N SER A 264 2.19 10.98 -4.30
CA SER A 264 2.07 12.24 -3.56
C SER A 264 0.85 13.10 -3.95
N ILE A 265 0.23 12.83 -5.10
CA ILE A 265 -0.95 13.56 -5.61
C ILE A 265 -2.20 12.68 -5.76
N SER A 266 -2.14 11.42 -5.33
CA SER A 266 -3.21 10.45 -5.51
C SER A 266 -4.55 10.89 -4.86
N GLY A 267 -4.48 11.53 -3.68
CA GLY A 267 -5.64 12.08 -2.96
C GLY A 267 -6.04 13.51 -3.35
N GLU A 268 -5.35 14.12 -4.31
CA GLU A 268 -5.51 15.54 -4.63
C GLU A 268 -6.58 15.82 -5.71
N SER A 269 -6.80 17.11 -5.96
CA SER A 269 -7.79 17.59 -6.93
C SER A 269 -7.62 16.97 -8.32
N THR A 270 -8.73 16.88 -9.06
CA THR A 270 -8.72 16.38 -10.45
C THR A 270 -7.76 17.19 -11.33
N LYS A 271 -7.60 18.49 -11.09
CA LYS A 271 -6.73 19.37 -11.88
C LYS A 271 -5.25 19.03 -11.67
N SER A 272 -4.82 18.83 -10.42
CA SER A 272 -3.46 18.39 -10.08
C SER A 272 -3.13 17.06 -10.77
N ARG A 273 -4.04 16.09 -10.70
CA ARG A 273 -3.90 14.79 -11.35
C ARG A 273 -3.84 14.89 -12.88
N GLN A 274 -4.65 15.76 -13.49
CA GLN A 274 -4.62 16.01 -14.94
C GLN A 274 -3.24 16.54 -15.38
N ILE A 275 -2.72 17.56 -14.70
CA ILE A 275 -1.41 18.16 -15.03
C ILE A 275 -0.28 17.13 -14.86
N CYS A 276 -0.34 16.35 -13.77
CA CYS A 276 0.60 15.28 -13.48
C CYS A 276 0.62 14.26 -14.64
N TYR A 277 -0.54 13.70 -14.99
CA TYR A 277 -0.64 12.71 -16.06
C TYR A 277 -0.21 13.27 -17.43
N GLN A 278 -0.63 14.49 -17.78
CA GLN A 278 -0.23 15.14 -19.04
C GLN A 278 1.30 15.21 -19.18
N SER A 279 2.01 15.48 -18.08
CA SER A 279 3.47 15.55 -18.08
C SER A 279 4.13 14.17 -18.14
N LEU A 280 3.47 13.15 -17.57
CA LEU A 280 3.95 11.77 -17.48
C LEU A 280 3.62 10.92 -18.72
N GLN A 281 2.66 11.33 -19.55
CA GLN A 281 2.06 10.51 -20.62
C GLN A 281 3.09 9.77 -21.48
N GLU A 282 4.13 10.47 -21.94
CA GLU A 282 5.20 9.87 -22.75
C GLU A 282 5.99 8.81 -21.97
N SER A 283 6.27 9.06 -20.69
CA SER A 283 7.00 8.13 -19.83
C SER A 283 6.17 6.87 -19.56
N VAL A 284 4.85 7.00 -19.37
CA VAL A 284 3.94 5.84 -19.24
C VAL A 284 3.93 5.00 -20.52
N GLN A 285 3.90 5.64 -21.69
CA GLN A 285 3.98 4.94 -22.97
C GLN A 285 5.32 4.24 -23.19
N VAL A 286 6.43 4.85 -22.77
CA VAL A 286 7.76 4.22 -22.79
C VAL A 286 7.77 3.01 -21.86
N SER A 287 7.26 3.13 -20.63
CA SER A 287 7.15 1.99 -19.70
C SER A 287 6.37 0.83 -20.33
N LEU A 288 5.22 1.10 -20.95
CA LEU A 288 4.43 0.04 -21.58
C LEU A 288 5.18 -0.63 -22.75
N ALA A 289 5.91 0.17 -23.54
CA ALA A 289 6.70 -0.34 -24.66
C ALA A 289 7.93 -1.15 -24.23
N LEU A 290 8.55 -0.80 -23.09
CA LEU A 290 9.69 -1.53 -22.54
C LEU A 290 9.27 -2.82 -21.85
N PHE A 291 8.03 -2.90 -21.33
CA PHE A 291 7.58 -4.00 -20.49
C PHE A 291 7.83 -5.40 -21.09
N PRO A 292 7.49 -5.68 -22.37
CA PRO A 292 7.76 -6.98 -22.98
C PRO A 292 9.25 -7.35 -23.05
N ALA A 293 10.15 -6.36 -23.17
CA ALA A 293 11.59 -6.61 -23.26
C ALA A 293 12.20 -7.03 -21.91
N PHE A 294 11.53 -6.69 -20.80
CA PHE A 294 12.03 -6.92 -19.45
C PHE A 294 11.21 -7.95 -18.66
N ILE A 295 10.21 -8.60 -19.26
CA ILE A 295 9.28 -9.53 -18.57
C ILE A 295 9.99 -10.67 -17.83
N HIS A 296 11.14 -11.14 -18.32
CA HIS A 296 11.94 -12.20 -17.70
C HIS A 296 12.93 -11.68 -16.63
N GLN A 297 13.01 -10.37 -16.41
CA GLN A 297 13.85 -9.72 -15.40
C GLN A 297 12.95 -9.28 -14.24
N SER A 298 12.89 -10.11 -13.20
CA SER A 298 11.96 -9.90 -12.08
C SER A 298 12.18 -8.59 -11.34
N ASP A 299 13.42 -8.15 -11.15
CA ASP A 299 13.80 -6.86 -10.57
C ASP A 299 13.18 -5.68 -11.32
N VAL A 300 13.37 -5.64 -12.63
CA VAL A 300 12.83 -4.56 -13.47
C VAL A 300 11.31 -4.64 -13.57
N THR A 301 10.78 -5.86 -13.75
CA THR A 301 9.32 -6.07 -13.86
C THR A 301 8.61 -5.66 -12.59
N ASP A 302 9.19 -5.93 -11.42
CA ASP A 302 8.66 -5.53 -10.11
C ASP A 302 8.54 -4.02 -10.00
N GLU A 303 9.57 -3.27 -10.41
CA GLU A 303 9.56 -1.80 -10.44
C GLU A 303 8.51 -1.28 -11.45
N MET A 304 8.47 -1.83 -12.66
CA MET A 304 7.52 -1.40 -13.68
C MET A 304 6.07 -1.61 -13.24
N LEU A 305 5.76 -2.76 -12.64
CA LEU A 305 4.43 -3.02 -12.09
C LEU A 305 4.13 -2.15 -10.87
N SER A 306 5.13 -1.77 -10.06
CA SER A 306 4.94 -0.80 -8.96
C SER A 306 4.47 0.53 -9.52
N PHE A 307 5.17 1.04 -10.53
CA PHE A 307 4.80 2.26 -11.21
C PHE A 307 3.38 2.17 -11.83
N PHE A 308 3.06 1.09 -12.53
CA PHE A 308 1.71 0.91 -13.10
C PHE A 308 0.63 0.77 -12.03
N LEU A 309 0.89 0.07 -10.92
CA LEU A 309 -0.07 -0.02 -9.83
C LEU A 309 -0.37 1.36 -9.24
N THR A 310 0.67 2.18 -9.02
CA THR A 310 0.52 3.55 -8.52
C THR A 310 -0.23 4.44 -9.52
N LEU A 311 0.02 4.29 -10.82
CA LEU A 311 -0.79 4.96 -11.87
C LEU A 311 -2.26 4.53 -11.84
N PHE A 312 -2.54 3.24 -11.66
CA PHE A 312 -3.92 2.73 -11.62
C PHE A 312 -4.67 3.23 -10.37
N GLN A 313 -3.98 3.36 -9.25
CA GLN A 313 -4.55 3.88 -8.00
C GLN A 313 -4.76 5.40 -8.05
N GLY A 314 -3.80 6.16 -8.58
CA GLY A 314 -3.81 7.62 -8.52
C GLY A 314 -4.35 8.33 -9.77
N LEU A 315 -4.09 7.80 -10.98
CA LEU A 315 -4.26 8.50 -12.26
C LEU A 315 -5.07 7.77 -13.33
N ARG A 316 -5.66 6.60 -13.02
CA ARG A 316 -6.44 5.81 -13.99
C ARG A 316 -7.52 6.60 -14.72
N VAL A 317 -8.24 7.47 -14.01
CA VAL A 317 -9.30 8.31 -14.62
C VAL A 317 -8.69 9.25 -15.68
N GLN A 318 -7.53 9.82 -15.40
CA GLN A 318 -6.80 10.72 -16.31
C GLN A 318 -6.17 9.96 -17.48
N MET A 319 -5.73 8.72 -17.26
CA MET A 319 -5.22 7.83 -18.32
C MET A 319 -6.26 7.54 -19.39
N GLY A 320 -7.53 7.52 -19.01
CA GLY A 320 -8.64 7.21 -19.88
C GLY A 320 -8.80 5.72 -20.12
N VAL A 321 -10.03 5.35 -20.45
CA VAL A 321 -10.44 3.97 -20.66
C VAL A 321 -9.58 3.25 -21.71
N PRO A 322 -9.43 3.76 -22.96
CA PRO A 322 -8.79 2.98 -24.03
C PRO A 322 -7.33 2.61 -23.71
N PHE A 323 -6.60 3.52 -23.06
CA PHE A 323 -5.22 3.28 -22.70
C PHE A 323 -5.10 2.34 -21.49
N THR A 324 -6.01 2.44 -20.53
CA THR A 324 -6.11 1.49 -19.41
C THR A 324 -6.37 0.06 -19.91
N GLU A 325 -7.31 -0.09 -20.86
CA GLU A 325 -7.62 -1.37 -21.52
C GLU A 325 -6.39 -1.95 -22.24
N GLN A 326 -5.65 -1.11 -22.98
CA GLN A 326 -4.42 -1.52 -23.65
C GLN A 326 -3.38 -2.08 -22.66
N ILE A 327 -3.18 -1.41 -21.52
CA ILE A 327 -2.22 -1.86 -20.49
C ILE A 327 -2.66 -3.21 -19.91
N ILE A 328 -3.93 -3.34 -19.52
CA ILE A 328 -4.48 -4.59 -18.95
C ILE A 328 -4.33 -5.73 -19.95
N GLN A 329 -4.71 -5.51 -21.22
CA GLN A 329 -4.59 -6.51 -22.26
C GLN A 329 -3.14 -6.92 -22.50
N THR A 330 -2.21 -5.96 -22.45
CA THR A 330 -0.77 -6.25 -22.57
C THR A 330 -0.31 -7.15 -21.43
N PHE A 331 -0.67 -6.85 -20.18
CA PHE A 331 -0.29 -7.67 -19.03
C PHE A 331 -0.92 -9.06 -19.08
N LEU A 332 -2.22 -9.17 -19.37
CA LEU A 332 -2.92 -10.46 -19.51
C LEU A 332 -2.30 -11.34 -20.60
N ASN A 333 -1.80 -10.75 -21.69
CA ASN A 333 -1.15 -11.49 -22.77
C ASN A 333 0.28 -11.91 -22.43
N MET A 334 0.98 -11.18 -21.57
CA MET A 334 2.39 -11.41 -21.26
C MET A 334 2.61 -12.37 -20.09
N PHE A 335 1.71 -12.37 -19.10
CA PHE A 335 1.77 -13.28 -17.96
C PHE A 335 1.15 -14.64 -18.31
N THR A 336 1.90 -15.48 -19.03
CA THR A 336 1.51 -16.87 -19.28
C THR A 336 1.71 -17.75 -18.05
N ARG A 337 1.12 -18.95 -18.06
CA ARG A 337 1.29 -19.93 -16.98
C ARG A 337 2.75 -20.28 -16.72
N GLU A 338 3.58 -20.41 -17.75
CA GLU A 338 5.01 -20.70 -17.62
C GLU A 338 5.73 -19.55 -16.91
N GLN A 339 5.47 -18.31 -17.34
CA GLN A 339 6.08 -17.12 -16.74
C GLN A 339 5.68 -16.94 -15.27
N LEU A 340 4.41 -17.19 -14.96
CA LEU A 340 3.90 -17.16 -13.59
C LEU A 340 4.52 -18.27 -12.74
N ALA A 341 4.65 -19.47 -13.29
CA ALA A 341 5.24 -20.61 -12.59
C ALA A 341 6.72 -20.36 -12.25
N GLU A 342 7.48 -19.79 -13.19
CA GLU A 342 8.87 -19.36 -12.98
C GLU A 342 8.97 -18.27 -11.89
N SER A 343 8.09 -17.27 -11.94
CA SER A 343 8.08 -16.17 -10.99
C SER A 343 7.75 -16.61 -9.56
N ILE A 344 6.98 -17.68 -9.38
CA ILE A 344 6.54 -18.20 -8.07
C ILE A 344 7.44 -19.37 -7.58
N LEU A 345 8.58 -19.63 -8.22
CA LEU A 345 9.46 -20.76 -7.84
C LEU A 345 10.02 -20.66 -6.42
N HIS A 346 10.35 -19.45 -5.97
CA HIS A 346 10.98 -19.21 -4.67
C HIS A 346 10.13 -18.25 -3.82
N GLU A 347 9.74 -18.70 -2.63
CA GLU A 347 9.00 -17.88 -1.65
C GLU A 347 9.78 -16.61 -1.29
N GLY A 348 9.08 -15.48 -1.18
CA GLY A 348 9.68 -14.17 -0.88
C GLY A 348 10.58 -13.62 -1.99
N SER A 349 10.63 -14.24 -3.16
CA SER A 349 11.41 -13.73 -4.28
C SER A 349 10.78 -12.49 -4.90
N THR A 350 11.59 -11.74 -5.66
CA THR A 350 11.08 -10.63 -6.47
C THR A 350 10.03 -11.08 -7.48
N GLY A 351 10.08 -12.33 -7.95
CA GLY A 351 9.05 -12.90 -8.81
C GLY A 351 7.68 -13.03 -8.13
N CYS A 352 7.62 -13.35 -6.83
CA CYS A 352 6.36 -13.33 -6.08
C CYS A 352 5.75 -11.92 -6.04
N ARG A 353 6.58 -10.90 -5.77
CA ARG A 353 6.14 -9.49 -5.74
C ARG A 353 5.60 -9.00 -7.09
N VAL A 354 6.20 -9.47 -8.20
CA VAL A 354 5.68 -9.23 -9.56
C VAL A 354 4.25 -9.75 -9.69
N VAL A 355 4.00 -11.01 -9.28
CA VAL A 355 2.65 -11.60 -9.36
C VAL A 355 1.67 -10.89 -8.43
N GLU A 356 2.08 -10.56 -7.20
CA GLU A 356 1.25 -9.80 -6.25
C GLU A 356 0.82 -8.44 -6.84
N LYS A 357 1.75 -7.67 -7.40
CA LYS A 357 1.45 -6.37 -8.01
C LYS A 357 0.55 -6.50 -9.22
N PHE A 358 0.77 -7.54 -10.04
CA PHE A 358 -0.11 -7.82 -11.16
C PHE A 358 -1.55 -8.13 -10.70
N LEU A 359 -1.72 -8.98 -9.69
CA LEU A 359 -3.03 -9.27 -9.09
C LEU A 359 -3.68 -8.02 -8.50
N LYS A 360 -2.91 -7.16 -7.81
CA LYS A 360 -3.39 -5.86 -7.29
C LYS A 360 -3.86 -4.92 -8.38
N ILE A 361 -3.18 -4.87 -9.54
CA ILE A 361 -3.65 -4.09 -10.69
C ILE A 361 -5.01 -4.61 -11.15
N LEU A 362 -5.18 -5.93 -11.27
CA LEU A 362 -6.47 -6.53 -11.65
C LEU A 362 -7.55 -6.27 -10.59
N GLN A 363 -7.21 -6.27 -9.29
CA GLN A 363 -8.14 -5.90 -8.21
C GLN A 363 -8.69 -4.48 -8.40
N VAL A 364 -7.82 -3.52 -8.78
CA VAL A 364 -8.23 -2.14 -9.06
C VAL A 364 -9.16 -2.04 -10.28
N VAL A 365 -9.01 -2.94 -11.25
CA VAL A 365 -9.82 -2.96 -12.47
C VAL A 365 -11.20 -3.55 -12.22
N VAL A 366 -11.28 -4.71 -11.53
CA VAL A 366 -12.55 -5.42 -11.34
C VAL A 366 -13.49 -4.72 -10.36
N GLN A 367 -12.97 -3.87 -9.46
CA GLN A 367 -13.78 -3.10 -8.52
C GLN A 367 -14.46 -1.88 -9.14
N GLU A 368 -14.14 -1.54 -10.40
CA GLU A 368 -14.62 -0.31 -11.00
C GLU A 368 -16.14 -0.25 -11.17
N PRO A 369 -16.80 0.82 -10.68
CA PRO A 369 -18.22 1.00 -10.87
C PRO A 369 -18.51 1.39 -12.33
N GLY A 370 -18.76 0.41 -13.20
CA GLY A 370 -19.06 0.65 -14.60
C GLY A 370 -19.20 -0.62 -15.45
N GLN A 371 -19.54 -0.46 -16.73
CA GLN A 371 -19.56 -1.58 -17.69
C GLN A 371 -18.25 -1.70 -18.47
N VAL A 372 -17.40 -0.68 -18.38
CA VAL A 372 -16.20 -0.51 -19.20
C VAL A 372 -15.24 -1.71 -19.09
N PHE A 373 -14.85 -2.09 -17.88
CA PHE A 373 -13.86 -3.15 -17.67
C PHE A 373 -14.46 -4.55 -17.50
N LYS A 374 -15.79 -4.69 -17.57
CA LYS A 374 -16.44 -6.00 -17.47
C LYS A 374 -16.06 -7.01 -18.56
N PRO A 375 -15.74 -6.60 -19.80
CA PRO A 375 -15.25 -7.54 -20.82
C PRO A 375 -13.99 -8.31 -20.40
N PHE A 376 -13.20 -7.80 -19.44
CA PHE A 376 -12.00 -8.49 -18.94
C PHE A 376 -12.31 -9.56 -17.88
N LEU A 377 -13.50 -9.58 -17.27
CA LEU A 377 -13.83 -10.52 -16.19
C LEU A 377 -13.57 -11.99 -16.56
N PRO A 378 -13.98 -12.50 -17.75
CA PRO A 378 -13.69 -13.88 -18.13
C PRO A 378 -12.19 -14.17 -18.16
N SER A 379 -11.38 -13.27 -18.73
CA SER A 379 -9.93 -13.42 -18.83
C SER A 379 -9.25 -13.35 -17.47
N VAL A 380 -9.72 -12.47 -16.58
CA VAL A 380 -9.21 -12.37 -15.20
C VAL A 380 -9.54 -13.64 -14.41
N ILE A 381 -10.76 -14.18 -14.53
CA ILE A 381 -11.15 -15.42 -13.86
C ILE A 381 -10.35 -16.61 -14.41
N SER A 382 -10.19 -16.72 -15.74
CA SER A 382 -9.35 -17.77 -16.35
C SER A 382 -7.90 -17.67 -15.90
N LEU A 383 -7.30 -16.48 -15.87
CA LEU A 383 -5.96 -16.28 -15.31
C LEU A 383 -5.88 -16.78 -13.85
N CYS A 384 -6.85 -16.39 -13.01
CA CYS A 384 -6.87 -16.80 -11.61
C CYS A 384 -7.00 -18.31 -11.45
N MET A 385 -7.97 -18.93 -12.12
CA MET A 385 -8.36 -20.33 -11.87
C MET A 385 -7.57 -21.34 -12.68
N GLU A 386 -7.13 -21.00 -13.89
CA GLU A 386 -6.47 -21.91 -14.82
C GLU A 386 -4.95 -21.74 -14.83
N GLN A 387 -4.44 -20.55 -14.47
CA GLN A 387 -3.01 -20.26 -14.50
C GLN A 387 -2.41 -20.12 -13.10
N VAL A 388 -2.92 -19.21 -12.26
CA VAL A 388 -2.31 -18.88 -10.95
C VAL A 388 -2.65 -19.92 -9.87
N TYR A 389 -3.94 -20.21 -9.65
CA TYR A 389 -4.39 -21.11 -8.58
C TYR A 389 -3.72 -22.49 -8.64
N PRO A 390 -3.60 -23.17 -9.81
CA PRO A 390 -2.94 -24.47 -9.89
C PRO A 390 -1.45 -24.46 -9.52
N ILE A 391 -0.78 -23.31 -9.63
CA ILE A 391 0.63 -23.17 -9.23
C ILE A 391 0.75 -23.09 -7.70
N ILE A 392 -0.18 -22.37 -7.05
CA ILE A 392 -0.09 -22.03 -5.63
C ILE A 392 -0.90 -22.95 -4.71
N ALA A 393 -1.84 -23.74 -5.24
CA ALA A 393 -2.77 -24.54 -4.44
C ALA A 393 -2.06 -25.39 -3.37
N GLU A 394 -0.99 -26.10 -3.76
CA GLU A 394 -0.21 -27.00 -2.88
C GLU A 394 1.11 -26.37 -2.38
N ARG A 395 1.49 -25.20 -2.87
CA ARG A 395 2.74 -24.52 -2.48
C ARG A 395 2.52 -23.57 -1.32
N SER A 396 3.55 -23.37 -0.49
CA SER A 396 3.55 -22.24 0.44
C SER A 396 3.88 -20.98 -0.37
N SER A 397 2.95 -20.02 -0.37
CA SER A 397 3.06 -18.76 -1.10
C SER A 397 2.01 -17.79 -0.54
N PRO A 398 2.11 -17.44 0.76
CA PRO A 398 1.04 -16.78 1.50
C PRO A 398 0.65 -15.44 0.88
N ASP A 399 1.63 -14.65 0.46
CA ASP A 399 1.40 -13.32 -0.11
C ASP A 399 0.63 -13.39 -1.45
N VAL A 400 1.07 -14.26 -2.37
CA VAL A 400 0.38 -14.48 -3.67
C VAL A 400 -1.02 -15.05 -3.45
N LYS A 401 -1.19 -15.97 -2.49
CA LYS A 401 -2.51 -16.54 -2.14
C LYS A 401 -3.44 -15.44 -1.63
N ALA A 402 -2.98 -14.61 -0.70
CA ALA A 402 -3.78 -13.53 -0.13
C ALA A 402 -4.29 -12.57 -1.22
N GLU A 403 -3.43 -12.19 -2.16
CA GLU A 403 -3.80 -11.30 -3.27
C GLU A 403 -4.71 -11.98 -4.32
N LEU A 404 -4.53 -13.28 -4.56
CA LEU A 404 -5.41 -14.05 -5.44
C LEU A 404 -6.83 -14.14 -4.87
N PHE A 405 -6.95 -14.50 -3.59
CA PHE A 405 -8.26 -14.62 -2.95
C PHE A 405 -8.95 -13.27 -2.78
N GLU A 406 -8.20 -12.20 -2.51
CA GLU A 406 -8.72 -10.83 -2.54
C GLU A 406 -9.26 -10.47 -3.94
N LEU A 407 -8.55 -10.84 -5.01
CA LEU A 407 -9.04 -10.62 -6.38
C LEU A 407 -10.33 -11.39 -6.68
N LEU A 408 -10.38 -12.67 -6.33
CA LEU A 408 -11.58 -13.50 -6.49
C LEU A 408 -12.76 -12.95 -5.68
N PHE A 409 -12.51 -12.51 -4.45
CA PHE A 409 -13.52 -11.84 -3.62
C PHE A 409 -14.01 -10.54 -4.28
N ARG A 410 -13.12 -9.67 -4.78
CA ARG A 410 -13.52 -8.42 -5.45
C ARG A 410 -14.31 -8.67 -6.72
N VAL A 411 -13.97 -9.69 -7.50
CA VAL A 411 -14.76 -10.13 -8.66
C VAL A 411 -16.18 -10.48 -8.23
N LEU A 412 -16.35 -11.34 -7.22
CA LEU A 412 -17.68 -11.73 -6.71
C LEU A 412 -18.44 -10.52 -6.12
N HIS A 413 -17.78 -9.74 -5.28
CA HIS A 413 -18.39 -8.66 -4.51
C HIS A 413 -18.87 -7.51 -5.40
N HIS A 414 -18.04 -7.07 -6.36
CA HIS A 414 -18.35 -5.92 -7.22
C HIS A 414 -19.08 -6.31 -8.51
N ASN A 415 -18.90 -7.54 -9.00
CA ASN A 415 -19.50 -8.01 -10.25
C ASN A 415 -20.51 -9.12 -10.05
N TRP A 416 -21.26 -9.10 -8.95
CA TRP A 416 -22.27 -10.12 -8.65
C TRP A 416 -23.23 -10.42 -9.81
N ARG A 417 -23.61 -9.39 -10.58
CA ARG A 417 -24.49 -9.51 -11.76
C ARG A 417 -23.91 -10.32 -12.93
N TYR A 418 -22.61 -10.55 -12.94
CA TYR A 418 -21.95 -11.44 -13.89
C TYR A 418 -22.29 -12.91 -13.65
N PHE A 419 -22.61 -13.27 -12.39
CA PHE A 419 -23.00 -14.62 -11.99
C PHE A 419 -24.51 -14.77 -11.76
N PHE A 420 -25.17 -13.71 -11.26
CA PHE A 420 -26.59 -13.75 -10.92
C PHE A 420 -27.33 -12.57 -11.55
N LYS A 421 -28.14 -12.82 -12.57
CA LYS A 421 -28.91 -11.75 -13.20
C LYS A 421 -30.09 -11.35 -12.32
N SER A 422 -30.12 -10.08 -11.93
CA SER A 422 -31.28 -9.47 -11.28
C SER A 422 -32.34 -9.16 -12.35
N SER A 423 -33.43 -9.92 -12.39
CA SER A 423 -34.60 -9.55 -13.20
C SER A 423 -35.46 -8.53 -12.44
N VAL A 424 -35.63 -7.33 -13.00
CA VAL A 424 -36.54 -6.32 -12.42
C VAL A 424 -38.00 -6.82 -12.41
N LEU A 425 -38.38 -7.66 -13.39
CA LEU A 425 -39.70 -8.31 -13.43
C LEU A 425 -39.90 -9.33 -12.31
N ALA A 426 -38.84 -10.02 -11.87
CA ALA A 426 -38.89 -10.95 -10.73
C ALA A 426 -39.14 -10.24 -9.38
N SER A 427 -38.82 -8.95 -9.27
CA SER A 427 -39.13 -8.17 -8.06
C SER A 427 -40.58 -7.69 -7.98
N VAL A 428 -41.30 -7.65 -9.11
CA VAL A 428 -42.70 -7.17 -9.20
C VAL A 428 -43.69 -8.34 -9.06
N GLN A 429 -43.34 -9.53 -9.52
CA GLN A 429 -44.09 -10.74 -9.24
C GLN A 429 -43.58 -11.32 -7.91
N ARG A 430 -44.35 -11.17 -6.82
CA ARG A 430 -44.12 -11.84 -5.53
C ARG A 430 -44.29 -13.36 -5.64
N GLY A 431 -43.49 -13.99 -6.47
CA GLY A 431 -43.30 -15.42 -6.60
C GLY A 431 -41.81 -15.68 -6.63
N VAL A 432 -41.40 -16.84 -6.12
CA VAL A 432 -40.01 -17.31 -6.01
C VAL A 432 -39.44 -17.53 -7.41
N ALA A 433 -39.23 -16.46 -8.17
CA ALA A 433 -38.45 -16.52 -9.40
C ALA A 433 -37.00 -16.62 -8.97
N GLU A 434 -36.48 -17.85 -8.99
CA GLU A 434 -35.06 -18.14 -8.76
C GLU A 434 -34.23 -17.21 -9.65
N GLU A 435 -33.26 -16.50 -9.06
CA GLU A 435 -32.33 -15.69 -9.85
C GLU A 435 -31.62 -16.59 -10.85
N GLN A 436 -31.75 -16.27 -12.14
CA GLN A 436 -31.09 -17.00 -13.20
C GLN A 436 -29.57 -16.84 -13.05
N MET A 437 -28.90 -17.97 -12.84
CA MET A 437 -27.45 -18.03 -12.71
C MET A 437 -26.81 -18.11 -14.10
N GLU A 438 -25.73 -17.36 -14.29
CA GLU A 438 -24.85 -17.41 -15.45
C GLU A 438 -23.43 -17.75 -14.99
N ASN A 439 -22.62 -18.34 -15.86
CA ASN A 439 -21.22 -18.68 -15.57
C ASN A 439 -21.04 -19.59 -14.33
N GLU A 440 -21.95 -20.55 -14.15
CA GLU A 440 -21.99 -21.46 -12.99
C GLU A 440 -20.67 -22.21 -12.75
N ALA A 441 -20.02 -22.68 -13.82
CA ALA A 441 -18.74 -23.39 -13.72
C ALA A 441 -17.65 -22.52 -13.11
N GLN A 442 -17.57 -21.24 -13.51
CA GLN A 442 -16.59 -20.30 -12.97
C GLN A 442 -16.87 -19.98 -11.50
N PHE A 443 -18.14 -19.70 -11.16
CA PHE A 443 -18.53 -19.47 -9.77
C PHE A 443 -18.19 -20.68 -8.88
N SER A 444 -18.49 -21.88 -9.36
CA SER A 444 -18.24 -23.13 -8.62
C SER A 444 -16.75 -23.38 -8.42
N ALA A 445 -15.93 -23.13 -9.43
CA ALA A 445 -14.48 -23.25 -9.31
C ALA A 445 -13.91 -22.27 -8.27
N ILE A 446 -14.40 -21.02 -8.24
CA ILE A 446 -13.99 -20.03 -7.24
C ILE A 446 -14.40 -20.47 -5.83
N MET A 447 -15.66 -20.91 -5.64
CA MET A 447 -16.14 -21.39 -4.35
C MET A 447 -15.39 -22.63 -3.88
N GLN A 448 -15.06 -23.56 -4.78
CA GLN A 448 -14.23 -24.71 -4.44
C GLN A 448 -12.84 -24.27 -3.96
N ALA A 449 -12.20 -23.30 -4.60
CA ALA A 449 -10.93 -22.75 -4.13
C ALA A 449 -11.04 -22.14 -2.72
N PHE A 450 -12.13 -21.40 -2.44
CA PHE A 450 -12.41 -20.92 -1.07
C PHE A 450 -12.54 -22.08 -0.07
N GLY A 451 -13.31 -23.12 -0.41
CA GLY A 451 -13.48 -24.29 0.45
C GLY A 451 -12.15 -25.02 0.72
N GLN A 452 -11.33 -25.20 -0.30
CA GLN A 452 -10.00 -25.82 -0.18
C GLN A 452 -9.03 -24.98 0.67
N SER A 453 -9.16 -23.65 0.65
CA SER A 453 -8.31 -22.77 1.48
C SER A 453 -8.48 -23.02 2.98
N PHE A 454 -9.67 -23.47 3.44
CA PHE A 454 -9.93 -23.78 4.85
C PHE A 454 -9.30 -25.10 5.33
N LEU A 455 -8.78 -25.90 4.40
CA LEU A 455 -8.01 -27.11 4.71
C LEU A 455 -6.51 -26.80 4.89
N GLN A 456 -6.08 -25.57 4.56
CA GLN A 456 -4.68 -25.16 4.67
C GLN A 456 -4.34 -24.70 6.10
N PRO A 457 -3.07 -24.81 6.52
CA PRO A 457 -2.65 -24.45 7.88
C PRO A 457 -2.48 -22.94 8.13
N ASP A 458 -2.60 -22.10 7.11
CA ASP A 458 -2.38 -20.65 7.22
C ASP A 458 -3.60 -19.96 7.85
N ILE A 459 -3.46 -19.58 9.12
CA ILE A 459 -4.49 -18.89 9.89
C ILE A 459 -4.88 -17.52 9.33
N HIS A 460 -3.94 -16.78 8.74
CA HIS A 460 -4.22 -15.46 8.21
C HIS A 460 -5.08 -15.57 6.96
N LEU A 461 -4.72 -16.48 6.06
CA LEU A 461 -5.50 -16.79 4.86
C LEU A 461 -6.88 -17.34 5.22
N PHE A 462 -6.96 -18.24 6.22
CA PHE A 462 -8.22 -18.77 6.73
C PHE A 462 -9.13 -17.63 7.21
N LYS A 463 -8.62 -16.75 8.08
CA LYS A 463 -9.38 -15.62 8.62
C LYS A 463 -9.87 -14.68 7.52
N GLN A 464 -8.99 -14.35 6.58
CA GLN A 464 -9.29 -13.49 5.44
C GLN A 464 -10.44 -14.08 4.59
N ASN A 465 -10.34 -15.35 4.22
CA ASN A 465 -11.31 -16.01 3.36
C ASN A 465 -12.66 -16.23 4.05
N LEU A 466 -12.66 -16.52 5.35
CA LEU A 466 -13.90 -16.61 6.13
C LEU A 466 -14.60 -15.25 6.18
N PHE A 467 -13.86 -14.17 6.42
CA PHE A 467 -14.38 -12.82 6.39
C PHE A 467 -14.99 -12.44 5.03
N TYR A 468 -14.39 -12.87 3.91
CA TYR A 468 -14.95 -12.66 2.57
C TYR A 468 -16.27 -13.38 2.35
N LEU A 469 -16.39 -14.64 2.76
CA LEU A 469 -17.65 -15.38 2.67
C LEU A 469 -18.76 -14.72 3.49
N GLU A 470 -18.45 -14.30 4.72
CA GLU A 470 -19.41 -13.59 5.58
C GLU A 470 -19.82 -12.23 5.00
N THR A 471 -18.88 -11.51 4.37
CA THR A 471 -19.18 -10.25 3.68
C THR A 471 -20.08 -10.47 2.47
N LEU A 472 -19.78 -11.48 1.64
CA LEU A 472 -20.62 -11.87 0.51
C LEU A 472 -22.01 -12.32 0.98
N ASN A 473 -22.11 -13.07 2.07
CA ASN A 473 -23.39 -13.47 2.64
C ASN A 473 -24.18 -12.27 3.17
N THR A 474 -23.53 -11.35 3.88
CA THR A 474 -24.16 -10.15 4.42
C THR A 474 -24.72 -9.26 3.30
N LYS A 475 -23.96 -9.06 2.22
CA LYS A 475 -24.33 -8.17 1.12
C LYS A 475 -25.22 -8.81 0.05
N GLN A 476 -24.96 -10.07 -0.31
CA GLN A 476 -25.57 -10.75 -1.46
C GLN A 476 -26.37 -12.01 -1.10
N LYS A 477 -26.48 -12.34 0.20
CA LYS A 477 -27.14 -13.56 0.70
C LYS A 477 -26.58 -14.83 0.04
N LEU A 478 -25.26 -14.89 -0.11
CA LEU A 478 -24.51 -16.01 -0.70
C LEU A 478 -25.06 -17.38 -0.27
N TYR A 479 -25.21 -17.61 1.05
CA TYR A 479 -25.62 -18.92 1.56
C TYR A 479 -27.06 -19.30 1.18
N HIS A 480 -27.90 -18.32 0.85
CA HIS A 480 -29.29 -18.54 0.43
C HIS A 480 -29.41 -18.85 -1.07
N LYS A 481 -28.34 -18.67 -1.85
CA LYS A 481 -28.36 -18.97 -3.29
C LYS A 481 -28.43 -20.48 -3.49
N LYS A 482 -29.30 -20.91 -4.40
CA LYS A 482 -29.59 -22.33 -4.68
C LYS A 482 -28.33 -23.15 -4.86
N ILE A 483 -27.43 -22.72 -5.75
CA ILE A 483 -26.16 -23.40 -6.02
C ILE A 483 -25.33 -23.63 -4.76
N PHE A 484 -25.24 -22.63 -3.87
CA PHE A 484 -24.50 -22.76 -2.63
C PHE A 484 -25.23 -23.74 -1.69
N ARG A 485 -26.54 -23.53 -1.49
CA ARG A 485 -27.37 -24.36 -0.60
C ARG A 485 -27.37 -25.84 -0.99
N THR A 486 -27.51 -26.15 -2.28
CA THR A 486 -27.67 -27.53 -2.76
C THR A 486 -26.35 -28.25 -2.95
N THR A 487 -25.28 -27.54 -3.32
CA THR A 487 -24.05 -28.18 -3.81
C THR A 487 -22.86 -27.98 -2.87
N MET A 488 -22.82 -26.89 -2.10
CA MET A 488 -21.61 -26.48 -1.38
C MET A 488 -21.81 -26.41 0.14
N LEU A 489 -23.00 -26.03 0.60
CA LEU A 489 -23.28 -25.72 2.01
C LEU A 489 -22.86 -26.86 2.94
N PHE A 490 -23.23 -28.10 2.61
CA PHE A 490 -22.82 -29.28 3.37
C PHE A 490 -21.29 -29.35 3.53
N GLN A 491 -20.54 -29.19 2.45
CA GLN A 491 -19.08 -29.32 2.44
C GLN A 491 -18.42 -28.21 3.27
N PHE A 492 -18.87 -26.97 3.13
CA PHE A 492 -18.33 -25.85 3.91
C PHE A 492 -18.60 -26.01 5.41
N VAL A 493 -19.84 -26.32 5.80
CA VAL A 493 -20.19 -26.55 7.21
C VAL A 493 -19.39 -27.73 7.78
N ASN A 494 -19.24 -28.82 7.02
CA ASN A 494 -18.42 -29.96 7.42
C ASN A 494 -16.96 -29.55 7.67
N VAL A 495 -16.32 -28.83 6.73
CA VAL A 495 -14.92 -28.38 6.89
C VAL A 495 -14.75 -27.50 8.13
N LEU A 496 -15.66 -26.54 8.34
CA LEU A 496 -15.61 -25.64 9.51
C LEU A 496 -15.77 -26.41 10.84
N LEU A 497 -16.69 -27.37 10.92
CA LEU A 497 -16.84 -28.22 12.09
C LEU A 497 -15.62 -29.12 12.31
N GLN A 498 -15.05 -29.70 11.25
CA GLN A 498 -13.82 -30.49 11.36
C GLN A 498 -12.65 -29.64 11.87
N VAL A 499 -12.53 -28.38 11.44
CA VAL A 499 -11.50 -27.44 11.96
C VAL A 499 -11.67 -27.23 13.48
N LEU A 500 -12.90 -27.05 13.96
CA LEU A 500 -13.19 -26.94 15.40
C LEU A 500 -12.84 -28.23 16.15
N VAL A 501 -13.19 -29.39 15.59
CA VAL A 501 -12.89 -30.71 16.19
C VAL A 501 -11.39 -30.97 16.30
N HIS A 502 -10.61 -30.64 15.27
CA HIS A 502 -9.17 -30.88 15.26
C HIS A 502 -8.35 -29.78 15.96
N LYS A 503 -8.98 -28.67 16.37
CA LYS A 503 -8.29 -27.49 16.92
C LYS A 503 -7.19 -26.91 16.02
N SER A 504 -7.30 -27.06 14.70
CA SER A 504 -6.27 -26.54 13.78
C SER A 504 -6.22 -25.00 13.78
N HIS A 505 -7.34 -24.33 14.06
CA HIS A 505 -7.45 -22.87 14.09
C HIS A 505 -8.21 -22.36 15.34
N ASP A 506 -7.81 -22.81 16.54
CA ASP A 506 -8.50 -22.53 17.83
C ASP A 506 -8.71 -21.02 18.09
N LEU A 507 -7.80 -20.17 17.60
CA LEU A 507 -7.89 -18.71 17.72
C LEU A 507 -9.06 -18.08 16.94
N LEU A 508 -9.67 -18.82 16.01
CA LEU A 508 -10.80 -18.37 15.18
C LEU A 508 -12.11 -19.09 15.54
N GLN A 509 -12.18 -19.74 16.71
CA GLN A 509 -13.31 -20.57 17.11
C GLN A 509 -14.64 -19.78 17.12
N GLU A 510 -14.61 -18.51 17.51
CA GLU A 510 -15.81 -17.65 17.53
C GLU A 510 -16.26 -17.31 16.10
N GLU A 511 -15.35 -16.85 15.25
CA GLU A 511 -15.66 -16.53 13.85
C GLU A 511 -16.17 -17.76 13.09
N ILE A 512 -15.56 -18.93 13.31
CA ILE A 512 -16.00 -20.20 12.72
C ILE A 512 -17.40 -20.57 13.22
N GLY A 513 -17.67 -20.41 14.51
CA GLY A 513 -18.99 -20.66 15.11
C GLY A 513 -20.09 -19.79 14.48
N ILE A 514 -19.80 -18.50 14.30
CA ILE A 514 -20.73 -17.55 13.66
C ILE A 514 -20.98 -17.92 12.19
N ALA A 515 -19.94 -18.24 11.42
CA ALA A 515 -20.09 -18.65 10.02
C ALA A 515 -20.90 -19.95 9.90
N THR A 516 -20.62 -20.93 10.77
CA THR A 516 -21.37 -22.20 10.85
C THR A 516 -22.85 -21.94 11.14
N TYR A 517 -23.17 -21.05 12.08
CA TYR A 517 -24.54 -20.63 12.36
C TYR A 517 -25.18 -19.96 11.14
N ASN A 518 -24.50 -19.01 10.50
CA ASN A 518 -25.05 -18.28 9.37
C ASN A 518 -25.37 -19.23 8.19
N MET A 519 -24.54 -20.25 7.96
CA MET A 519 -24.81 -21.30 6.98
C MET A 519 -25.98 -22.20 7.42
N ALA A 520 -26.01 -22.68 8.68
CA ALA A 520 -27.09 -23.50 9.20
C ALA A 520 -28.45 -22.77 9.19
N SER A 521 -28.46 -21.45 9.42
CA SER A 521 -29.67 -20.63 9.51
C SER A 521 -30.45 -20.53 8.20
N VAL A 522 -29.82 -20.86 7.06
CA VAL A 522 -30.48 -20.92 5.75
C VAL A 522 -31.50 -22.04 5.68
N ASP A 523 -31.21 -23.18 6.32
CA ASP A 523 -32.07 -24.36 6.36
C ASP A 523 -31.78 -25.17 7.64
N PHE A 524 -32.32 -24.69 8.76
CA PHE A 524 -32.16 -25.38 10.04
C PHE A 524 -32.73 -26.79 10.00
N ASP A 525 -33.84 -27.00 9.27
CA ASP A 525 -34.49 -28.30 9.22
C ASP A 525 -33.59 -29.29 8.47
N GLY A 526 -32.99 -28.90 7.34
CA GLY A 526 -31.97 -29.68 6.65
C GLY A 526 -30.69 -29.89 7.48
N PHE A 527 -30.24 -28.86 8.22
CA PHE A 527 -29.08 -28.98 9.10
C PHE A 527 -29.30 -30.06 10.18
N TYR A 528 -30.45 -30.03 10.86
CA TYR A 528 -30.71 -30.95 11.95
C TYR A 528 -31.13 -32.36 11.51
N SER A 529 -31.92 -32.47 10.45
CA SER A 529 -32.48 -33.76 10.02
C SER A 529 -31.56 -34.56 9.10
N ALA A 530 -30.68 -33.89 8.36
CA ALA A 530 -29.79 -34.54 7.39
C ALA A 530 -28.31 -34.33 7.71
N PHE A 531 -27.86 -33.06 7.78
CA PHE A 531 -26.44 -32.76 7.93
C PHE A 531 -25.84 -33.31 9.24
N LEU A 532 -26.45 -32.99 10.39
CA LEU A 532 -25.89 -33.36 11.69
C LEU A 532 -25.77 -34.90 11.87
N PRO A 533 -26.80 -35.71 11.53
CA PRO A 533 -26.67 -37.17 11.54
C PRO A 533 -25.55 -37.68 10.63
N GLU A 534 -25.42 -37.14 9.42
CA GLU A 534 -24.38 -37.54 8.45
C GLU A 534 -22.97 -37.14 8.91
N PHE A 535 -22.83 -35.94 9.49
CA PHE A 535 -21.59 -35.48 10.11
C PHE A 535 -21.15 -36.43 11.24
N LEU A 536 -22.05 -36.78 12.15
CA LEU A 536 -21.75 -37.72 13.23
C LEU A 536 -21.42 -39.12 12.70
N ALA A 537 -22.13 -39.58 11.67
CA ALA A 537 -21.85 -40.86 11.02
C ALA A 537 -20.43 -40.91 10.42
N SER A 538 -19.98 -39.82 9.80
CA SER A 538 -18.63 -39.69 9.21
C SER A 538 -17.50 -39.43 10.22
N CYS A 539 -17.83 -39.18 11.50
CA CYS A 539 -16.80 -38.97 12.51
C CYS A 539 -16.10 -40.28 12.89
N ASP A 540 -14.79 -40.33 12.65
CA ASP A 540 -13.92 -41.41 13.11
C ASP A 540 -13.57 -41.29 14.60
N GLY A 541 -13.11 -42.40 15.19
CA GLY A 541 -12.64 -42.44 16.57
C GLY A 541 -13.74 -42.51 17.64
N VAL A 542 -15.01 -42.62 17.22
CA VAL A 542 -16.19 -42.77 18.10
C VAL A 542 -17.10 -43.90 17.62
N ASP A 543 -17.70 -44.66 18.53
CA ASP A 543 -18.60 -45.77 18.19
C ASP A 543 -20.06 -45.31 17.96
N SER A 544 -20.91 -46.26 17.56
CA SER A 544 -22.32 -46.00 17.25
C SER A 544 -23.13 -45.50 18.46
N ASN A 545 -22.81 -45.94 19.68
CA ASN A 545 -23.50 -45.51 20.88
C ASN A 545 -23.13 -44.06 21.23
N GLN A 546 -21.84 -43.74 21.21
CA GLN A 546 -21.33 -42.37 21.41
C GLN A 546 -21.91 -41.39 20.38
N LYS A 547 -21.96 -41.79 19.09
CA LYS A 547 -22.61 -41.01 18.02
C LYS A 547 -24.08 -40.71 18.32
N ASN A 548 -24.84 -41.70 18.79
CA ASN A 548 -26.25 -41.51 19.15
C ASN A 548 -26.43 -40.57 20.35
N VAL A 549 -25.56 -40.66 21.36
CA VAL A 549 -25.59 -39.75 22.53
C VAL A 549 -25.29 -38.32 22.11
N LEU A 550 -24.26 -38.09 21.29
CA LEU A 550 -23.91 -36.78 20.76
C LEU A 550 -25.08 -36.15 19.99
N GLY A 551 -25.71 -36.92 19.10
CA GLY A 551 -26.87 -36.46 18.32
C GLY A 551 -28.08 -36.10 19.20
N ARG A 552 -28.39 -36.93 20.20
CA ARG A 552 -29.50 -36.67 21.13
C ARG A 552 -29.28 -35.45 22.03
N ASN A 553 -28.03 -35.18 22.39
CA ASN A 553 -27.67 -34.07 23.27
C ASN A 553 -27.54 -32.72 22.54
N PHE A 554 -27.50 -32.72 21.21
CA PHE A 554 -27.50 -31.50 20.42
C PHE A 554 -28.90 -30.88 20.42
N LYS A 555 -29.08 -29.76 21.13
CA LYS A 555 -30.37 -29.04 21.15
C LYS A 555 -30.60 -28.29 19.84
N MET A 556 -31.84 -28.32 19.35
CA MET A 556 -32.27 -27.69 18.10
C MET A 556 -32.53 -26.18 18.25
N ASP A 557 -31.62 -25.47 18.92
CA ASP A 557 -31.75 -24.04 19.18
C ASP A 557 -31.49 -23.24 17.89
N ARG A 558 -32.25 -22.15 17.68
CA ARG A 558 -32.19 -21.35 16.43
C ARG A 558 -31.60 -19.96 16.61
N ASP A 559 -31.34 -19.54 17.84
CA ASP A 559 -30.64 -18.29 18.13
C ASP A 559 -29.11 -18.49 18.11
N LEU A 560 -28.39 -17.46 17.65
CA LEU A 560 -26.94 -17.52 17.48
C LEU A 560 -26.19 -17.93 18.76
N PRO A 561 -26.44 -17.33 19.95
CA PRO A 561 -25.70 -17.69 21.17
C PRO A 561 -25.90 -19.15 21.60
N SER A 562 -27.14 -19.63 21.59
CA SER A 562 -27.43 -21.01 22.01
C SER A 562 -26.91 -22.03 21.00
N PHE A 563 -27.04 -21.74 19.70
CA PHE A 563 -26.50 -22.60 18.64
C PHE A 563 -24.98 -22.74 18.73
N THR A 564 -24.23 -21.64 18.82
CA THR A 564 -22.77 -21.70 18.90
C THR A 564 -22.30 -22.41 20.17
N GLN A 565 -23.00 -22.20 21.29
CA GLN A 565 -22.74 -22.95 22.52
C GLN A 565 -22.95 -24.46 22.33
N ASN A 566 -24.01 -24.87 21.62
CA ASN A 566 -24.27 -26.29 21.32
C ASN A 566 -23.20 -26.88 20.38
N VAL A 567 -22.77 -26.13 19.36
CA VAL A 567 -21.65 -26.52 18.48
C VAL A 567 -20.38 -26.73 19.30
N HIS A 568 -20.02 -25.80 20.19
CA HIS A 568 -18.83 -25.96 21.03
C HIS A 568 -18.94 -27.11 22.03
N ARG A 569 -20.13 -27.34 22.60
CA ARG A 569 -20.38 -28.51 23.44
C ARG A 569 -20.18 -29.80 22.66
N LEU A 570 -20.79 -29.91 21.47
CA LEU A 570 -20.65 -31.06 20.59
C LEU A 570 -19.17 -31.35 20.26
N VAL A 571 -18.44 -30.30 19.85
CA VAL A 571 -17.01 -30.40 19.52
C VAL A 571 -16.20 -30.88 20.72
N ASN A 572 -16.45 -30.35 21.91
CA ASN A 572 -15.75 -30.76 23.13
C ASN A 572 -16.05 -32.21 23.52
N ASP A 573 -17.32 -32.61 23.48
CA ASP A 573 -17.74 -33.98 23.81
C ASP A 573 -17.16 -34.99 22.81
N LEU A 574 -17.18 -34.66 21.52
CA LEU A 574 -16.62 -35.52 20.46
C LEU A 574 -15.11 -35.71 20.63
N ARG A 575 -14.39 -34.64 20.97
CA ARG A 575 -12.95 -34.69 21.27
C ARG A 575 -12.64 -35.49 22.53
N TYR A 576 -13.48 -35.37 23.55
CA TYR A 576 -13.38 -36.17 24.77
C TYR A 576 -13.52 -37.66 24.47
N TYR A 577 -14.53 -38.07 23.71
CA TYR A 577 -14.70 -39.47 23.32
C TYR A 577 -13.54 -40.02 22.49
N ARG A 578 -13.02 -39.24 21.52
CA ARG A 578 -11.82 -39.61 20.76
C ARG A 578 -10.62 -39.85 21.68
N LEU A 579 -10.36 -38.93 22.60
CA LEU A 579 -9.24 -39.05 23.55
C LEU A 579 -9.37 -40.31 24.44
N CYS A 580 -10.58 -40.58 24.94
CA CYS A 580 -10.84 -41.78 25.73
C CYS A 580 -10.60 -43.05 24.92
N ASN A 581 -11.10 -43.11 23.69
CA ASN A 581 -10.99 -44.28 22.82
C ASN A 581 -9.56 -44.52 22.31
N ASP A 582 -8.80 -43.46 22.05
CA ASP A 582 -7.39 -43.54 21.61
C ASP A 582 -6.45 -43.96 22.76
N SER A 583 -6.87 -43.74 24.01
CA SER A 583 -6.13 -44.15 25.20
C SER A 583 -6.30 -45.63 25.55
N LEU A 584 -7.17 -46.36 24.83
CA LEU A 584 -7.42 -47.79 25.08
C LEU A 584 -6.37 -48.68 24.42
N PRO A 585 -5.93 -49.78 25.07
CA PRO A 585 -5.00 -50.75 24.47
C PRO A 585 -5.53 -51.37 23.16
N PRO A 586 -4.67 -51.74 22.20
CA PRO A 586 -5.07 -52.40 20.96
C PRO A 586 -5.89 -53.68 21.24
N GLY A 587 -7.10 -53.77 20.69
CA GLY A 587 -8.01 -54.92 20.88
C GLY A 587 -9.07 -54.76 21.97
N THR A 588 -9.14 -53.60 22.64
CA THR A 588 -10.18 -53.30 23.63
C THR A 588 -11.46 -52.80 22.94
N VAL A 589 -12.63 -53.24 23.40
CA VAL A 589 -13.93 -52.76 22.90
C VAL A 589 -14.06 -51.27 23.20
N LYS A 590 -14.23 -50.44 22.16
CA LYS A 590 -14.53 -49.00 22.29
C LYS A 590 -15.96 -48.87 22.87
N LEU A 591 -16.14 -48.04 23.91
CA LEU A 591 -17.30 -48.00 24.80
C LEU A 591 -18.37 -46.98 24.41
#